data_AF-X0U4K6-F1
#
_entry.id   AF-X0U4K6-F1
#
_cell.length_a   1.000
_cell.length_b   1.000
_cell.length_c   1.000
_cell.angle_alpha   90.00
_cell.angle_beta   90.00
_cell.angle_gamma   90.00
#
_symmetry.space_group_name_H-M   'P 1'
#
loop_
_entity.id
_entity.type
_entity.pdbx_description
1 polymer ?
#
loop_
_entity_poly.entity_id
_entity_poly.type
_entity_poly.pdbx_seq_one_letter_code
_entity_poly.pdbx_strand_id
1 'polypeptide(L)'
;PELQIDDDILDYISRHGIEYELSDDLRSHVGDCDAVYMTRLQDEWDVAGESKSIDYSRYSLTRDMAKDFKPNLAIMHPLPRRHELDQELDSVPQAKYWDQVRNGMWMRAALMASIFNVDAAIRDHYHAYYAF
;
A
#
# COMPACT_ATOMS: atom_id res chain seq x y z
N PRO A 1 -12.71 -8.07 15.19
CA PRO A 1 -11.81 -8.78 14.25
C PRO A 1 -10.49 -9.09 14.95
N GLU A 2 -9.87 -10.25 14.70
CA GLU A 2 -8.71 -10.74 15.48
C GLU A 2 -7.44 -9.90 15.23
N LEU A 3 -7.33 -9.24 14.08
CA LEU A 3 -6.19 -8.42 13.68
C LEU A 3 -6.66 -7.01 13.25
N GLN A 4 -7.34 -6.33 14.16
CA GLN A 4 -7.83 -4.97 13.91
C GLN A 4 -6.72 -3.93 14.14
N ILE A 5 -6.87 -2.75 13.53
CA ILE A 5 -6.08 -1.55 13.88
C ILE A 5 -6.16 -1.30 15.39
N ASP A 6 -5.01 -1.03 16.01
CA ASP A 6 -4.91 -0.73 17.44
C ASP A 6 -5.58 0.60 17.81
N ASP A 7 -6.08 0.68 19.05
CA ASP A 7 -6.84 1.82 19.56
C ASP A 7 -6.03 3.13 19.55
N ASP A 8 -4.70 3.07 19.67
CA ASP A 8 -3.84 4.26 19.65
C ASP A 8 -3.89 5.00 18.31
N ILE A 9 -4.00 4.26 17.20
CA ILE A 9 -4.18 4.81 15.86
C ILE A 9 -5.59 5.40 15.71
N LEU A 10 -6.63 4.69 16.16
CA LEU A 10 -8.01 5.17 16.07
C LEU A 10 -8.23 6.44 16.90
N ASP A 11 -7.62 6.50 18.09
CA ASP A 11 -7.58 7.68 18.93
C ASP A 11 -6.89 8.85 18.23
N TYR A 12 -5.74 8.60 17.59
CA TYR A 12 -5.01 9.61 16.84
C TYR A 12 -5.87 10.18 15.71
N ILE A 13 -6.49 9.32 14.90
CA ILE A 13 -7.37 9.71 13.79
C ILE A 13 -8.56 10.54 14.31
N SER A 14 -9.22 10.07 15.38
CA SER A 14 -10.36 10.74 16.00
C SER A 14 -10.00 12.13 16.55
N ARG A 15 -8.86 12.27 17.23
CA ARG A 15 -8.39 13.55 17.79
C ARG A 15 -8.10 14.60 16.72
N HIS A 16 -7.82 14.18 15.49
CA HIS A 16 -7.59 15.08 14.36
C HIS A 16 -8.84 15.30 13.50
N GLY A 17 -10.00 14.75 13.90
CA GLY A 17 -11.26 14.91 13.18
C GLY A 17 -11.24 14.27 11.79
N ILE A 18 -10.43 13.23 11.59
CA ILE A 18 -10.38 12.47 10.34
C ILE A 18 -11.48 11.41 10.40
N GLU A 19 -12.35 11.40 9.39
CA GLU A 19 -13.41 10.39 9.28
C GLU A 19 -12.83 9.02 8.92
N TYR A 20 -13.32 7.98 9.58
CA TYR A 20 -12.96 6.60 9.29
C TYR A 20 -14.15 5.66 9.51
N GLU A 21 -14.10 4.52 8.83
CA GLU A 21 -15.03 3.42 9.00
C GLU A 21 -14.25 2.12 9.17
N LEU A 22 -14.71 1.26 10.07
CA LEU A 22 -14.19 -0.10 10.22
C LEU A 22 -15.16 -1.07 9.56
N SER A 23 -14.68 -1.81 8.56
CA SER A 23 -15.46 -2.79 7.81
C SER A 23 -14.72 -4.11 7.73
N ASP A 24 -15.48 -5.21 7.68
CA ASP A 24 -14.98 -6.57 7.42
C ASP A 24 -15.32 -7.07 6.01
N ASP A 25 -15.83 -6.19 5.14
CA ASP A 25 -16.23 -6.49 3.76
C ASP A 25 -15.51 -5.57 2.77
N LEU A 26 -14.36 -6.05 2.26
CA LEU A 26 -13.60 -5.37 1.23
C LEU A 26 -14.41 -5.17 -0.06
N ARG A 27 -15.31 -6.11 -0.37
CA ARG A 27 -15.99 -6.15 -1.67
C ARG A 27 -17.00 -5.04 -1.83
N SER A 28 -17.75 -4.72 -0.79
CA SER A 28 -18.70 -3.60 -0.82
C SER A 28 -18.03 -2.23 -0.91
N HIS A 29 -16.78 -2.10 -0.49
CA HIS A 29 -16.10 -0.80 -0.38
C HIS A 29 -15.14 -0.49 -1.53
N VAL A 30 -14.64 -1.51 -2.25
CA VAL A 30 -13.58 -1.31 -3.26
C VAL A 30 -13.95 -0.33 -4.38
N GLY A 31 -15.24 -0.20 -4.70
CA GLY A 31 -15.74 0.72 -5.72
C GLY A 31 -15.73 2.19 -5.30
N ASP A 32 -15.68 2.46 -4.00
CA ASP A 32 -15.63 3.81 -3.44
C ASP A 32 -14.19 4.27 -3.16
N CYS A 33 -13.21 3.38 -3.20
CA CYS A 33 -11.81 3.69 -2.91
C CYS A 33 -11.10 4.37 -4.10
N ASP A 34 -10.36 5.44 -3.81
CA ASP A 34 -9.36 6.01 -4.74
C ASP A 34 -7.98 5.34 -4.58
N ALA A 35 -7.73 4.70 -3.44
CA ALA A 35 -6.56 3.86 -3.20
C ALA A 35 -6.93 2.66 -2.33
N VAL A 36 -6.35 1.51 -2.63
CA VAL A 36 -6.47 0.28 -1.82
C VAL A 36 -5.06 -0.14 -1.44
N TYR A 37 -4.74 -0.07 -0.15
CA TYR A 37 -3.43 -0.46 0.37
C TYR A 37 -3.53 -1.84 1.00
N MET A 38 -3.16 -2.85 0.22
CA MET A 38 -3.18 -4.25 0.65
C MET A 38 -1.98 -4.57 1.54
N THR A 39 -2.15 -5.47 2.50
CA THR A 39 -1.07 -5.99 3.35
C THR A 39 -1.14 -7.52 3.42
N ARG A 40 0.03 -8.16 3.53
CA ARG A 40 0.11 -9.60 3.81
C ARG A 40 -0.17 -9.86 5.29
N LEU A 41 -0.79 -11.00 5.58
CA LEU A 41 -0.79 -11.55 6.93
C LEU A 41 0.66 -11.87 7.32
N GLN A 42 1.12 -11.34 8.46
CA GLN A 42 2.49 -11.51 8.94
C GLN A 42 2.54 -12.66 9.96
N ASP A 43 2.35 -13.88 9.45
CA ASP A 43 2.39 -15.11 10.24
C ASP A 43 3.73 -15.38 10.92
N GLU A 44 4.80 -14.67 10.54
CA GLU A 44 6.09 -14.75 11.23
C GLU A 44 6.06 -14.18 12.66
N TRP A 45 5.03 -13.43 13.04
CA TRP A 45 4.84 -12.90 14.41
C TRP A 45 3.94 -13.78 15.29
N ASP A 46 3.44 -14.87 14.76
CA ASP A 46 2.58 -15.79 15.51
C ASP A 46 3.31 -16.40 16.72
N VAL A 47 2.74 -16.26 17.91
CA VAL A 47 3.25 -16.91 19.12
C VAL A 47 2.66 -18.32 19.28
N ALA A 48 1.37 -18.50 18.95
CA ALA A 48 0.65 -19.76 19.09
C ALA A 48 0.06 -20.31 17.77
N GLY A 49 0.43 -19.73 16.62
CA GLY A 49 -0.16 -20.09 15.33
C GLY A 49 -1.55 -19.48 15.10
N GLU A 50 -1.80 -18.31 15.69
CA GLU A 50 -3.06 -17.58 15.67
C GLU A 50 -3.53 -17.31 14.23
N SER A 51 -2.61 -17.03 13.30
CA SER A 51 -2.92 -16.83 11.89
C SER A 51 -3.52 -18.05 11.18
N LYS A 52 -3.21 -19.28 11.66
CA LYS A 52 -3.59 -20.52 10.97
C LYS A 52 -5.09 -20.80 10.96
N SER A 53 -5.83 -20.24 11.92
CA SER A 53 -7.28 -20.38 12.03
C SER A 53 -8.06 -19.24 11.37
N ILE A 54 -7.38 -18.17 10.93
CA ILE A 54 -8.03 -16.99 10.38
C ILE A 54 -8.33 -17.23 8.90
N ASP A 55 -9.61 -17.23 8.55
CA ASP A 55 -10.04 -17.14 7.16
C ASP A 55 -10.03 -15.67 6.71
N TYR A 56 -8.97 -15.29 6.01
CA TYR A 56 -8.81 -13.96 5.45
C TYR A 56 -9.16 -13.85 3.97
N SER A 57 -9.81 -14.88 3.39
CA SER A 57 -10.22 -14.87 1.98
C SER A 57 -11.13 -13.70 1.62
N ARG A 58 -11.96 -13.23 2.58
CA ARG A 58 -12.82 -12.04 2.42
C ARG A 58 -12.05 -10.73 2.27
N TYR A 59 -10.78 -10.72 2.67
CA TYR A 59 -9.88 -9.57 2.56
C TYR A 59 -8.93 -9.71 1.36
N SER A 60 -9.04 -10.77 0.55
CA SER A 60 -8.26 -10.91 -0.67
C SER A 60 -8.83 -10.02 -1.78
N LEU A 61 -7.95 -9.30 -2.48
CA LEU A 61 -8.30 -8.56 -3.69
C LEU A 61 -8.10 -9.46 -4.91
N THR A 62 -9.21 -9.79 -5.58
CA THR A 62 -9.25 -10.76 -6.69
C THR A 62 -9.55 -10.09 -8.03
N ARG A 63 -9.23 -10.77 -9.14
CA ARG A 63 -9.49 -10.24 -10.48
C ARG A 63 -10.95 -9.92 -10.77
N ASP A 64 -11.90 -10.68 -10.23
CA ASP A 64 -13.33 -10.48 -10.49
C ASP A 64 -13.89 -9.20 -9.85
N MET A 65 -13.19 -8.62 -8.87
CA MET A 65 -13.50 -7.30 -8.30
C MET A 65 -13.11 -6.15 -9.22
N ALA A 66 -12.27 -6.39 -10.25
CA ALA A 66 -11.78 -5.33 -11.14
C ALA A 66 -12.88 -4.61 -11.93
N LYS A 67 -14.05 -5.23 -12.07
CA LYS A 67 -15.24 -4.63 -12.69
C LYS A 67 -15.80 -3.45 -11.88
N ASP A 68 -15.51 -3.41 -10.57
CA ASP A 68 -16.03 -2.41 -9.64
C ASP A 68 -14.98 -1.31 -9.37
N PHE A 69 -13.75 -1.44 -9.89
CA PHE A 69 -12.68 -0.47 -9.64
C PHE A 69 -12.95 0.87 -10.32
N LYS A 70 -12.70 1.96 -9.58
CA LYS A 70 -12.62 3.28 -10.19
C LYS A 70 -11.51 3.32 -11.27
N PRO A 71 -11.67 4.13 -12.34
CA PRO A 71 -10.63 4.31 -13.35
C PRO A 71 -9.30 4.83 -12.78
N ASN A 72 -9.36 5.66 -11.72
CA ASN A 72 -8.23 6.28 -11.06
C ASN A 72 -7.77 5.55 -9.78
N LEU A 73 -8.34 4.38 -9.46
CA LEU A 73 -7.94 3.63 -8.27
C LEU A 73 -6.44 3.26 -8.34
N ALA A 74 -5.73 3.48 -7.23
CA ALA A 74 -4.37 3.01 -7.03
C ALA A 74 -4.34 1.79 -6.09
N ILE A 75 -4.01 0.62 -6.63
CA ILE A 75 -3.79 -0.60 -5.84
C ILE A 75 -2.32 -0.63 -5.42
N MET A 76 -2.08 -0.59 -4.12
CA MET A 76 -0.76 -0.54 -3.50
C MET A 76 -0.54 -1.75 -2.60
N HIS A 77 0.71 -2.16 -2.45
CA HIS A 77 1.10 -3.29 -1.60
C HIS A 77 2.60 -3.19 -1.27
N PRO A 78 3.02 -3.35 0.00
CA PRO A 78 4.43 -3.20 0.39
C PRO A 78 5.34 -4.35 -0.08
N LEU A 79 4.75 -5.51 -0.43
CA LEU A 79 5.41 -6.75 -0.87
C LEU A 79 6.26 -7.43 0.23
N PRO A 80 6.59 -8.73 0.09
CA PRO A 80 6.11 -9.69 -0.91
C PRO A 80 4.61 -10.00 -0.72
N ARG A 81 3.92 -10.30 -1.83
CA ARG A 81 2.51 -10.72 -1.78
C ARG A 81 2.36 -12.24 -1.68
N ARG A 82 1.25 -12.71 -1.13
CA ARG A 82 0.78 -14.10 -1.18
C ARG A 82 -0.58 -14.15 -1.90
N HIS A 83 -1.64 -14.69 -1.28
CA HIS A 83 -2.96 -14.85 -1.89
C HIS A 83 -3.95 -13.74 -1.52
N GLU A 84 -3.54 -12.78 -0.70
CA GLU A 84 -4.27 -11.54 -0.44
C GLU A 84 -4.37 -10.64 -1.68
N LEU A 85 -3.49 -10.82 -2.67
CA LEU A 85 -3.45 -10.02 -3.88
C LEU A 85 -3.22 -10.92 -5.11
N ASP A 86 -4.27 -11.13 -5.89
CA ASP A 86 -4.25 -11.97 -7.09
C ASP A 86 -3.21 -11.49 -8.13
N GLN A 87 -2.49 -12.42 -8.74
CA GLN A 87 -1.49 -12.13 -9.78
C GLN A 87 -2.14 -11.65 -11.08
N GLU A 88 -3.39 -12.04 -11.36
CA GLU A 88 -4.11 -11.56 -12.54
C GLU A 88 -4.34 -10.04 -12.53
N LEU A 89 -4.25 -9.41 -11.35
CA LEU A 89 -4.33 -7.96 -11.20
C LEU A 89 -3.09 -7.22 -11.73
N ASP A 90 -1.96 -7.89 -12.00
CA ASP A 90 -0.76 -7.25 -12.57
C ASP A 90 -1.04 -6.54 -13.90
N SER A 91 -2.04 -7.05 -14.64
CA SER A 91 -2.44 -6.53 -15.94
C SER A 91 -3.46 -5.40 -15.88
N VAL A 92 -4.01 -5.06 -14.70
CA VAL A 92 -4.97 -3.95 -14.59
C VAL A 92 -4.24 -2.61 -14.48
N PRO A 93 -4.72 -1.53 -15.13
CA PRO A 93 -4.10 -0.21 -15.06
C PRO A 93 -3.92 0.34 -13.63
N GLN A 94 -4.80 -0.06 -12.71
CA GLN A 94 -4.84 0.33 -11.31
C GLN A 94 -3.71 -0.29 -10.48
N ALA A 95 -3.01 -1.32 -10.96
CA ALA A 95 -1.92 -1.97 -10.23
C ALA A 95 -0.69 -1.04 -10.14
N LYS A 96 -0.45 -0.44 -8.96
CA LYS A 96 0.62 0.53 -8.70
C LYS A 96 1.72 0.02 -7.77
N TYR A 97 1.63 -1.19 -7.23
CA TYR A 97 2.64 -1.74 -6.33
C TYR A 97 4.04 -1.91 -6.98
N TRP A 98 4.14 -2.13 -8.29
CA TRP A 98 5.44 -2.12 -8.97
C TRP A 98 6.01 -0.71 -9.15
N ASP A 99 5.17 0.26 -9.48
CA ASP A 99 5.54 1.68 -9.50
C ASP A 99 5.97 2.13 -8.09
N GLN A 100 5.28 1.67 -7.04
CA GLN A 100 5.61 1.92 -5.63
C GLN A 100 7.01 1.40 -5.29
N VAL A 101 7.41 0.19 -5.72
CA VAL A 101 8.77 -0.33 -5.52
C VAL A 101 9.82 0.57 -6.15
N ARG A 102 9.57 1.02 -7.40
CA ARG A 102 10.48 1.94 -8.10
C ARG A 102 10.55 3.30 -7.39
N ASN A 103 9.41 3.82 -6.95
CA ASN A 103 9.35 5.06 -6.18
C ASN A 103 10.11 4.92 -4.85
N GLY A 104 10.09 3.75 -4.21
CA GLY A 104 10.89 3.46 -3.02
C GLY A 104 12.40 3.57 -3.26
N MET A 105 12.91 3.24 -4.46
CA MET A 105 14.31 3.50 -4.82
C MET A 105 14.59 5.01 -4.86
N TRP A 106 13.75 5.78 -5.55
CA TRP A 106 13.93 7.23 -5.68
C TRP A 106 13.80 7.98 -4.35
N MET A 107 12.83 7.60 -3.53
CA MET A 107 12.67 8.16 -2.18
C MET A 107 13.90 7.92 -1.32
N ARG A 108 14.51 6.72 -1.39
CA ARG A 108 15.76 6.42 -0.67
C ARG A 108 16.94 7.22 -1.21
N ALA A 109 17.06 7.37 -2.53
CA ALA A 109 18.11 8.19 -3.13
C ALA A 109 17.98 9.66 -2.70
N ALA A 110 16.77 10.23 -2.73
CA ALA A 110 16.49 11.58 -2.26
C ALA A 110 16.77 11.76 -0.77
N LEU A 111 16.36 10.80 0.06
CA LEU A 111 16.62 10.81 1.49
C LEU A 111 18.12 10.76 1.79
N MET A 112 18.88 9.89 1.12
CA MET A 112 20.34 9.82 1.26
C MET A 112 20.99 11.15 0.82
N ALA A 113 20.58 11.69 -0.33
CA ALA A 113 21.09 12.97 -0.81
C ALA A 113 20.87 14.10 0.19
N SER A 114 19.68 14.16 0.80
CA SER A 114 19.34 15.14 1.83
C SER A 114 20.16 14.94 3.11
N ILE A 115 20.25 13.70 3.64
CA ILE A 115 21.01 13.40 4.86
C ILE A 115 22.49 13.78 4.71
N PHE A 116 23.07 13.52 3.54
CA PHE A 116 24.48 13.84 3.26
C PHE A 116 24.69 15.26 2.71
N ASN A 117 23.63 16.07 2.57
CA ASN A 117 23.66 17.43 2.02
C ASN A 117 24.33 17.52 0.63
N VAL A 118 24.03 16.56 -0.26
CA VAL A 118 24.54 16.50 -1.64
C VAL A 118 23.46 16.68 -2.70
N ASP A 119 22.22 16.92 -2.27
CA ASP A 119 21.05 17.17 -3.14
C ASP A 119 21.28 18.37 -4.09
N ALA A 120 21.86 19.46 -3.60
CA ALA A 120 22.21 20.61 -4.42
C ALA A 120 23.25 20.24 -5.50
N ALA A 121 24.31 19.50 -5.13
CA ALA A 121 25.35 19.09 -6.07
C ALA A 121 24.80 18.16 -7.16
N ILE A 122 23.91 17.23 -6.82
CA ILE A 122 23.23 16.34 -7.78
C ILE A 122 22.38 17.15 -8.76
N ARG A 123 21.59 18.09 -8.25
CA ARG A 123 20.75 18.97 -9.08
C ARG A 123 21.58 19.84 -10.01
N ASP A 124 22.64 20.46 -9.50
CA ASP A 124 23.50 21.36 -10.27
C ASP A 124 24.26 20.59 -11.37
N HIS A 125 24.71 19.36 -11.07
CA HIS A 125 25.25 18.45 -12.09
C HIS A 125 24.21 18.11 -13.15
N TYR A 126 22.97 17.79 -12.78
CA TYR A 126 21.92 17.50 -13.75
C TYR A 126 21.68 18.69 -14.70
N HIS A 127 21.58 19.91 -14.17
CA HIS A 127 21.39 21.10 -15.01
C HIS A 127 22.57 21.38 -15.94
N ALA A 128 23.82 21.20 -15.47
CA ALA A 128 24.99 21.45 -16.28
C ALA A 128 25.13 20.53 -17.51
N TYR A 129 24.57 19.32 -17.46
CA TYR A 129 24.74 18.30 -18.51
C TYR A 129 23.45 17.96 -19.27
N TYR A 130 22.27 18.25 -18.71
CA TYR A 130 21.00 17.75 -19.25
C TYR A 130 19.89 18.80 -19.34
N ALA A 131 20.04 20.01 -18.78
CA ALA A 131 19.08 21.09 -19.00
C ALA A 131 19.45 21.88 -20.26
N PHE A 132 18.52 21.96 -21.22
CA PHE A 132 18.61 22.87 -22.36
C PHE A 132 18.40 24.33 -21.92
#